data_AF-A0A1Q7YEL2-F1
#
_entry.id   AF-A0A1Q7YEL2-F1
#
_cell.length_a   1.000
_cell.length_b   1.000
_cell.length_c   1.000
_cell.angle_alpha   90.00
_cell.angle_beta   90.00
_cell.angle_gamma   90.00
#
_symmetry.space_group_name_H-M   'P 1'
#
loop_
_entity.id
_entity.type
_entity.pdbx_description
1 polymer ?
#
loop_
_entity_poly.entity_id
_entity_poly.type
_entity_poly.pdbx_seq_one_letter_code
_entity_poly.pdbx_strand_id
1 'polypeptide(L)'
;MGRIILVTVLGLLLTWSAAIKAVNRPMPESLSPADRAEVFETVWKTINNEYYNPSFNGVDWAAVREHYRPQIEAARTDDAFYALIKQMLRELHDLHTGFAAPNDQPLSTGLSVNEVEGKLVVVRVEPDSEAARSGVKVGMIVRTFDGKPVEDRLAQLRAAVGHSSSAQADRFVIYNSFLTGPANAQFKLGLEREDGTQFETTLKRSVVSRPSPSLISQRLPSGFYYMKINTLRSPVDEQFKSTAGTFMTLE
;
A
#
# COMPACT_ATOMS: atom_id res chain seq x y z
N MET A 1 -2.23 19.27 15.60
CA MET A 1 -2.81 18.40 14.56
C MET A 1 -3.03 17.03 15.17
N GLY A 2 -4.28 16.67 15.49
CA GLY A 2 -4.60 15.36 16.08
C GLY A 2 -4.30 14.24 15.08
N ARG A 3 -3.59 13.20 15.51
CA ARG A 3 -3.39 11.98 14.70
C ARG A 3 -4.73 11.24 14.67
N ILE A 4 -5.39 11.29 13.52
CA ILE A 4 -6.58 10.48 13.24
C ILE A 4 -6.10 9.03 13.15
N ILE A 5 -6.54 8.17 14.08
CA ILE A 5 -6.45 6.72 13.91
C ILE A 5 -7.61 6.33 13.00
N LEU A 6 -7.30 6.06 11.74
CA LEU A 6 -8.29 5.61 10.77
C LEU A 6 -8.24 4.09 10.68
N VAL A 7 -9.26 3.43 11.24
CA VAL A 7 -9.57 2.04 10.92
C VAL A 7 -10.55 2.09 9.75
N THR A 8 -10.07 1.84 8.54
CA THR A 8 -10.94 1.68 7.38
C THR A 8 -11.42 0.25 7.30
N VAL A 9 -12.73 0.05 7.50
CA VAL A 9 -13.48 -1.09 6.96
C VAL A 9 -14.26 -0.52 5.79
N LEU A 10 -13.88 -0.85 4.54
CA LEU A 10 -14.50 -0.23 3.37
C LEU A 10 -15.88 -0.87 3.08
N GLY A 11 -16.88 -0.54 3.90
CA GLY A 11 -18.30 -0.69 3.59
C GLY A 11 -18.82 0.55 2.86
N LEU A 12 -19.74 0.36 1.92
CA LEU A 12 -20.37 1.40 1.10
C LEU A 12 -20.75 2.68 1.88
N LEU A 13 -20.32 3.82 1.30
CA LEU A 13 -20.67 5.22 1.59
C LEU A 13 -21.94 5.48 2.40
N LEU A 14 -21.78 6.06 3.58
CA LEU A 14 -22.73 6.99 4.20
C LEU A 14 -21.95 8.10 4.93
N THR A 15 -22.13 9.33 4.46
CA THR A 15 -21.48 10.54 4.96
C THR A 15 -22.00 10.90 6.35
N TRP A 16 -21.13 10.98 7.35
CA TRP A 16 -21.44 11.66 8.61
C TRP A 16 -20.43 12.79 8.86
N SER A 17 -20.86 14.03 8.59
CA SER A 17 -20.13 15.23 8.99
C SER A 17 -20.52 15.60 10.42
N ALA A 18 -19.76 15.11 11.40
CA ALA A 18 -19.76 15.70 12.73
C ALA A 18 -18.52 16.61 12.85
N ALA A 19 -18.75 17.90 13.07
CA ALA A 19 -17.68 18.85 13.35
C ALA A 19 -17.00 18.49 14.68
N ILE A 20 -15.81 17.89 14.60
CA ILE A 20 -14.99 17.58 15.77
C ILE A 20 -14.46 18.91 16.32
N LYS A 21 -14.97 19.35 17.47
CA LYS A 21 -14.31 20.40 18.25
C LYS A 21 -12.96 19.85 18.74
N ALA A 22 -11.88 20.42 18.24
CA ALA A 22 -10.52 20.04 18.64
C ALA A 22 -10.30 20.35 20.13
N VAL A 23 -10.23 19.31 20.96
CA VAL A 23 -9.69 19.41 22.31
C VAL A 23 -8.18 19.55 22.17
N ASN A 24 -7.65 20.73 22.51
CA ASN A 24 -6.23 21.05 22.42
C ASN A 24 -5.49 20.49 23.64
N ARG A 25 -5.21 19.17 23.65
CA ARG A 25 -4.22 18.57 24.57
C ARG A 25 -2.88 18.43 23.85
N PRO A 26 -1.75 18.86 24.45
CA PRO A 26 -0.43 18.57 23.91
C PRO A 26 -0.23 17.04 23.88
N MET A 27 0.16 16.53 22.71
CA MET A 27 0.32 15.10 22.43
C MET A 27 1.63 14.58 23.04
N PRO A 28 1.64 13.40 23.67
CA PRO A 28 2.89 12.76 24.05
C PRO A 28 3.69 12.34 22.80
N GLU A 29 5.01 12.43 22.90
CA GLU A 29 5.97 12.17 21.81
C GLU A 29 6.01 10.67 21.40
N SER A 30 5.57 9.78 22.29
CA SER A 30 5.41 8.33 22.09
C SER A 30 4.23 7.79 22.91
N LEU A 31 3.66 6.65 22.50
CA LEU A 31 2.56 6.01 23.22
C LEU A 31 3.06 5.35 24.52
N SER A 32 2.33 5.55 25.62
CA SER A 32 2.54 4.77 26.84
C SER A 32 2.04 3.33 26.66
N PRO A 33 2.46 2.37 27.52
CA PRO A 33 1.90 1.01 27.50
C PRO A 33 0.37 0.99 27.63
N ALA A 34 -0.20 1.90 28.44
CA ALA A 34 -1.65 2.02 28.59
C ALA A 34 -2.32 2.51 27.29
N ASP A 35 -1.74 3.51 26.62
CA ASP A 35 -2.26 3.99 25.34
C ASP A 35 -2.22 2.89 24.27
N ARG A 36 -1.14 2.10 24.22
CA ARG A 36 -1.01 0.95 23.29
C ARG A 36 -2.09 -0.10 23.55
N ALA A 37 -2.34 -0.43 24.81
CA ALA A 37 -3.40 -1.37 25.18
C ALA A 37 -4.79 -0.84 24.80
N GLU A 38 -5.07 0.45 25.04
CA GLU A 38 -6.33 1.08 24.67
C GLU A 38 -6.56 1.08 23.15
N VAL A 39 -5.54 1.44 22.36
CA VAL A 39 -5.62 1.42 20.90
C VAL A 39 -5.83 0.00 20.39
N PHE A 40 -5.10 -0.98 20.92
CA PHE A 40 -5.27 -2.39 20.57
C PHE A 40 -6.70 -2.88 20.84
N GLU A 41 -7.24 -2.65 22.04
CA GLU A 41 -8.60 -3.04 22.39
C GLU A 41 -9.64 -2.35 21.52
N THR A 42 -9.41 -1.08 21.18
CA THR A 42 -10.30 -0.31 20.29
C THR A 42 -10.32 -0.93 18.90
N VAL A 43 -9.16 -1.15 18.29
CA VAL A 43 -9.06 -1.78 16.96
C VAL A 43 -9.70 -3.16 16.97
N TRP A 44 -9.39 -4.00 17.96
CA TRP A 44 -9.95 -5.34 18.05
C TRP A 44 -11.47 -5.34 18.17
N LYS A 45 -12.03 -4.47 19.03
CA LYS A 45 -13.48 -4.31 19.21
C LYS A 45 -14.18 -3.76 17.97
N THR A 46 -13.57 -2.78 17.29
CA THR A 46 -14.13 -2.24 16.03
C THR A 46 -14.28 -3.35 15.00
N ILE A 47 -13.25 -4.17 14.79
CA ILE A 47 -13.37 -5.33 13.89
C ILE A 47 -14.43 -6.30 14.42
N ASN A 48 -14.39 -6.66 15.70
CA ASN A 48 -15.34 -7.62 16.28
C ASN A 48 -16.81 -7.21 16.08
N ASN A 49 -17.09 -5.91 16.13
CA ASN A 49 -18.47 -5.40 16.13
C ASN A 49 -18.96 -4.96 14.75
N GLU A 50 -18.06 -4.50 13.88
CA GLU A 50 -18.41 -3.78 12.64
C GLU A 50 -17.89 -4.47 11.38
N TYR A 51 -17.11 -5.55 11.49
CA TYR A 51 -16.59 -6.24 10.33
C TYR A 51 -17.74 -6.86 9.51
N TYR A 52 -17.73 -6.61 8.20
CA TYR A 52 -18.84 -6.93 7.32
C TYR A 52 -19.13 -8.45 7.23
N ASN A 53 -18.09 -9.27 7.38
CA ASN A 53 -18.22 -10.73 7.38
C ASN A 53 -18.28 -11.23 8.84
N PRO A 54 -19.44 -11.69 9.33
CA PRO A 54 -19.58 -12.15 10.72
C PRO A 54 -18.74 -13.41 11.03
N SER A 55 -18.23 -14.12 10.01
CA SER A 55 -17.34 -15.27 10.18
C SER A 55 -15.85 -14.89 10.18
N PHE A 56 -15.50 -13.61 10.02
CA PHE A 56 -14.11 -13.13 9.92
C PHE A 56 -13.26 -13.90 8.90
N ASN A 57 -13.86 -14.31 7.77
CA ASN A 57 -13.22 -15.18 6.77
C ASN A 57 -12.72 -16.53 7.32
N GLY A 58 -13.41 -17.07 8.34
CA GLY A 58 -13.06 -18.33 8.99
C GLY A 58 -12.04 -18.20 10.13
N VAL A 59 -11.63 -16.98 10.47
CA VAL A 59 -10.64 -16.70 11.53
C VAL A 59 -11.32 -16.67 12.90
N ASP A 60 -10.73 -17.34 13.88
CA ASP A 60 -11.12 -17.18 15.27
C ASP A 60 -10.59 -15.84 15.81
N TRP A 61 -11.38 -14.79 15.64
CA TRP A 61 -11.01 -13.42 16.02
C TRP A 61 -10.77 -13.27 17.53
N ALA A 62 -11.43 -14.09 18.37
CA ALA A 62 -11.19 -14.11 19.81
C ALA A 62 -9.82 -14.70 20.13
N ALA A 63 -9.45 -15.81 19.50
CA ALA A 63 -8.11 -16.39 19.65
C ALA A 63 -7.00 -15.43 19.16
N VAL A 64 -7.23 -14.69 18.08
CA VAL A 64 -6.30 -13.65 17.60
C VAL A 64 -6.04 -12.60 18.69
N ARG A 65 -7.07 -12.15 19.42
CA ARG A 65 -6.92 -11.20 20.54
C ARG A 65 -5.92 -11.72 21.57
N GLU A 66 -6.10 -12.97 21.99
CA GLU A 66 -5.30 -13.58 23.04
C GLU A 66 -3.86 -13.87 22.58
N HIS A 67 -3.68 -14.14 21.29
CA HIS A 67 -2.36 -14.28 20.69
C HIS A 67 -1.57 -12.97 20.66
N TYR A 68 -2.21 -11.85 20.28
CA TYR A 68 -1.51 -10.57 20.09
C TYR A 68 -1.40 -9.74 21.37
N ARG A 69 -2.31 -9.87 22.34
CA ARG A 69 -2.27 -9.12 23.63
C ARG A 69 -0.88 -9.11 24.29
N PRO A 70 -0.25 -10.25 24.61
CA PRO A 70 1.04 -10.24 25.31
C PRO A 70 2.16 -9.59 24.48
N GLN A 71 2.09 -9.67 23.15
CA GLN A 71 3.07 -9.04 22.26
C GLN A 71 2.92 -7.52 22.27
N ILE A 72 1.67 -7.02 22.28
CA ILE A 72 1.35 -5.60 22.39
C ILE A 72 1.83 -5.04 23.72
N GLU A 73 1.59 -5.75 24.82
CA GLU A 73 2.05 -5.37 26.16
C GLU A 73 3.59 -5.33 26.25
N ALA A 74 4.27 -6.23 25.53
CA ALA A 74 5.73 -6.28 25.47
C ALA A 74 6.36 -5.25 24.50
N ALA A 75 5.56 -4.60 23.64
CA ALA A 75 6.06 -3.67 22.63
C ALA A 75 6.70 -2.44 23.28
N ARG A 76 7.99 -2.22 22.99
CA ARG A 76 8.79 -1.12 23.59
C ARG A 76 8.73 0.16 22.78
N THR A 77 8.45 0.07 21.48
CA THR A 77 8.45 1.20 20.55
C THR A 77 7.13 1.29 19.81
N ASP A 78 6.76 2.49 19.39
CA ASP A 78 5.54 2.71 18.61
C ASP A 78 5.60 1.99 17.26
N ASP A 79 6.77 1.92 16.62
CA ASP A 79 6.97 1.16 15.39
C ASP A 79 6.67 -0.33 15.57
N ALA A 80 7.18 -0.93 16.65
CA ALA A 80 6.91 -2.34 16.96
C ALA A 80 5.42 -2.56 17.25
N PHE A 81 4.80 -1.65 18.00
CA PHE A 81 3.37 -1.69 18.28
C PHE A 81 2.53 -1.60 17.00
N TYR A 82 2.76 -0.62 16.14
CA TYR A 82 2.01 -0.46 14.88
C TYR A 82 2.23 -1.64 13.92
N ALA A 83 3.45 -2.22 13.90
CA ALA A 83 3.73 -3.42 13.12
C ALA A 83 2.89 -4.62 13.61
N LEU A 84 2.75 -4.80 14.93
CA LEU A 84 1.91 -5.84 15.53
C LEU A 84 0.43 -5.63 15.21
N ILE A 85 -0.10 -4.41 15.29
CA ILE A 85 -1.50 -4.12 14.91
C ILE A 85 -1.74 -4.46 13.44
N LYS A 86 -0.83 -4.06 12.53
CA LYS A 86 -0.93 -4.41 11.11
C LYS A 86 -0.84 -5.91 10.89
N GLN A 87 -0.05 -6.63 11.68
CA GLN A 87 0.06 -8.08 11.58
C GLN A 87 -1.23 -8.76 12.05
N MET A 88 -1.78 -8.34 13.19
CA MET A 88 -3.07 -8.81 13.70
C MET A 88 -4.18 -8.66 12.66
N LEU A 89 -4.27 -7.51 11.97
CA LEU A 89 -5.29 -7.31 10.94
C LEU A 89 -5.05 -8.15 9.66
N ARG A 90 -3.81 -8.53 9.36
CA ARG A 90 -3.52 -9.42 8.22
C ARG A 90 -4.03 -10.84 8.43
N GLU A 91 -4.23 -11.28 9.67
CA GLU A 91 -4.86 -12.57 9.99
C GLU A 91 -6.26 -12.69 9.37
N LEU A 92 -6.97 -11.56 9.14
CA LEU A 92 -8.29 -11.55 8.52
C LEU A 92 -8.28 -11.92 7.04
N HIS A 93 -7.11 -12.03 6.40
CA HIS A 93 -6.98 -12.31 4.97
C HIS A 93 -7.78 -11.35 4.07
N ASP A 94 -7.86 -10.08 4.47
CA ASP A 94 -8.63 -9.05 3.80
C ASP A 94 -7.76 -7.83 3.49
N LEU A 95 -7.75 -7.45 2.20
CA LEU A 95 -6.94 -6.36 1.67
C LEU A 95 -7.54 -4.98 1.91
N HIS A 96 -8.83 -4.91 2.29
CA HIS A 96 -9.54 -3.66 2.56
C HIS A 96 -9.58 -3.31 4.04
N THR A 97 -9.02 -4.18 4.88
CA THR A 97 -8.90 -3.98 6.32
C THR A 97 -7.45 -3.73 6.68
N GLY A 98 -7.18 -2.55 7.24
CA GLY A 98 -5.82 -2.16 7.56
C GLY A 98 -5.76 -1.08 8.63
N PHE A 99 -4.54 -0.85 9.13
CA PHE A 99 -4.27 0.17 10.13
C PHE A 99 -3.33 1.22 9.53
N ALA A 100 -3.80 2.45 9.43
CA ALA A 100 -2.97 3.59 9.03
C ALA A 100 -2.20 4.10 10.24
N ALA A 101 -0.92 3.73 10.34
CA ALA A 101 -0.12 4.17 11.46
C ALA A 101 0.20 5.67 11.33
N PRO A 102 0.21 6.44 12.43
CA PRO A 102 0.43 7.88 12.35
C PRO A 102 1.81 8.32 11.84
N ASN A 103 2.76 7.39 11.75
CA ASN A 103 4.10 7.56 11.21
C ASN A 103 4.29 6.90 9.84
N ASP A 104 3.21 6.39 9.22
CA ASP A 104 3.29 5.81 7.88
C ASP A 104 3.64 6.89 6.86
N GLN A 105 4.81 6.72 6.26
CA GLN A 105 5.27 7.55 5.16
C GLN A 105 5.15 6.76 3.85
N PRO A 106 4.61 7.36 2.78
CA PRO A 106 4.62 6.70 1.48
C PRO A 106 6.08 6.54 1.02
N LEU A 107 6.41 5.32 0.61
CA LEU A 107 7.72 5.00 0.07
C LEU A 107 7.61 4.76 -1.43
N SER A 108 8.60 5.23 -2.17
CA SER A 108 8.81 4.85 -3.57
C SER A 108 10.15 4.14 -3.72
N THR A 109 10.20 3.19 -4.65
CA THR A 109 11.44 2.58 -5.13
C THR A 109 11.86 3.14 -6.50
N GLY A 110 11.08 4.05 -7.08
CA GLY A 110 11.28 4.57 -8.42
C GLY A 110 10.83 3.62 -9.54
N LEU A 111 10.30 2.44 -9.22
CA LEU A 111 9.81 1.48 -10.21
C LEU A 111 8.66 0.63 -9.65
N SER A 112 7.94 -0.06 -10.55
CA SER A 112 7.01 -1.12 -10.17
C SER A 112 7.21 -2.34 -11.05
N VAL A 113 6.98 -3.51 -10.47
CA VAL A 113 7.08 -4.80 -11.15
C VAL A 113 5.72 -5.46 -11.23
N ASN A 114 5.52 -6.29 -12.24
CA ASN A 114 4.35 -7.15 -12.35
C ASN A 114 4.72 -8.40 -13.15
N GLU A 115 3.84 -9.39 -13.13
CA GLU A 115 3.97 -10.56 -14.00
C GLU A 115 3.57 -10.24 -15.43
N VAL A 116 4.44 -10.61 -16.36
CA VAL A 116 4.16 -10.62 -17.80
C VAL A 116 4.64 -11.96 -18.33
N GLU A 117 3.72 -12.76 -18.87
CA GLU A 117 4.02 -14.09 -19.44
C GLU A 117 4.83 -15.01 -18.50
N GLY A 118 4.45 -15.04 -17.22
CA GLY A 118 5.10 -15.87 -16.20
C GLY A 118 6.44 -15.34 -15.69
N LYS A 119 6.89 -14.16 -16.14
CA LYS A 119 8.15 -13.53 -15.70
C LYS A 119 7.86 -12.28 -14.88
N LEU A 120 8.68 -12.01 -13.88
CA LEU A 120 8.64 -10.75 -13.14
C LEU A 120 9.30 -9.65 -13.98
N VAL A 121 8.52 -8.66 -14.40
CA VAL A 121 8.96 -7.62 -15.34
C VAL A 121 8.79 -6.24 -14.71
N VAL A 122 9.73 -5.33 -14.99
CA VAL A 122 9.59 -3.91 -14.68
C VAL A 122 8.53 -3.31 -15.60
N VAL A 123 7.38 -2.92 -15.04
CA VAL A 123 6.24 -2.38 -15.80
C VAL A 123 6.10 -0.87 -15.72
N ARG A 124 6.79 -0.24 -14.76
CA ARG A 124 6.90 1.22 -14.65
C ARG A 124 8.25 1.59 -14.10
N VAL A 125 8.79 2.68 -14.61
CA VAL A 125 9.91 3.41 -14.01
C VAL A 125 9.47 4.86 -13.86
N GLU A 126 9.62 5.41 -12.66
CA GLU A 126 9.33 6.81 -12.37
C GLU A 126 10.42 7.69 -13.02
N PRO A 127 10.05 8.74 -13.76
CA PRO A 127 11.00 9.73 -14.25
C PRO A 127 11.83 10.31 -13.11
N ASP A 128 13.10 10.62 -13.39
CA ASP A 128 14.04 11.21 -12.41
C ASP A 128 14.24 10.41 -11.12
N SER A 129 13.84 9.13 -11.10
CA SER A 129 14.11 8.23 -9.99
C SER A 129 15.55 7.71 -10.02
N GLU A 130 16.00 7.15 -8.90
CA GLU A 130 17.26 6.41 -8.85
C GLU A 130 17.24 5.22 -9.82
N ALA A 131 16.12 4.51 -9.92
CA ALA A 131 15.94 3.43 -10.88
C ALA A 131 16.18 3.90 -12.33
N ALA A 132 15.59 5.02 -12.74
CA ALA A 132 15.81 5.60 -14.07
C ALA A 132 17.28 5.95 -14.31
N ARG A 133 17.93 6.61 -13.34
CA ARG A 133 19.36 6.97 -13.44
C ARG A 133 20.29 5.77 -13.47
N SER A 134 19.93 4.68 -12.81
CA SER A 134 20.67 3.41 -12.84
C SER A 134 20.42 2.57 -14.10
N GLY A 135 19.71 3.11 -15.09
CA GLY A 135 19.49 2.45 -16.38
C GLY A 135 18.39 1.39 -16.36
N VAL A 136 17.58 1.33 -15.29
CA VAL A 136 16.38 0.47 -15.26
C VAL A 136 15.38 1.00 -16.29
N LYS A 137 14.84 0.10 -17.12
CA LYS A 137 13.82 0.43 -18.12
C LYS A 137 12.62 -0.52 -17.99
N VAL A 138 11.46 -0.02 -18.44
CA VAL A 138 10.27 -0.85 -18.62
C VAL A 138 10.59 -1.99 -19.59
N GLY A 139 10.06 -3.18 -19.30
CA GLY A 139 10.28 -4.41 -20.08
C GLY A 139 11.45 -5.27 -19.60
N MET A 140 12.33 -4.76 -18.73
CA MET A 140 13.41 -5.56 -18.15
C MET A 140 12.86 -6.65 -17.23
N ILE A 141 13.43 -7.85 -17.30
CA ILE A 141 13.06 -8.98 -16.44
C ILE A 141 13.88 -8.90 -15.14
N VAL A 142 13.22 -9.05 -13.99
CA VAL A 142 13.89 -9.15 -12.69
C VAL A 142 14.29 -10.60 -12.47
N ARG A 143 15.58 -10.85 -12.31
CA ARG A 143 16.17 -12.20 -12.13
C ARG A 143 16.55 -12.47 -10.69
N THR A 144 17.09 -11.45 -10.00
CA THR A 144 17.46 -11.59 -8.58
C THR A 144 16.97 -10.41 -7.74
N PHE A 145 16.71 -10.69 -6.47
CA PHE A 145 16.38 -9.71 -5.43
C PHE A 145 17.28 -9.99 -4.22
N ASP A 146 18.09 -9.00 -3.83
CA ASP A 146 19.11 -9.11 -2.78
C ASP A 146 20.04 -10.32 -2.96
N GLY A 147 20.46 -10.55 -4.21
CA GLY A 147 21.40 -11.62 -4.58
C GLY A 147 20.79 -13.03 -4.64
N LYS A 148 19.49 -13.18 -4.37
CA LYS A 148 18.76 -14.45 -4.47
C LYS A 148 17.83 -14.48 -5.69
N PRO A 149 17.49 -15.66 -6.23
CA PRO A 149 16.47 -15.77 -7.28
C PRO A 149 15.16 -15.08 -6.88
N VAL A 150 14.50 -14.41 -7.82
CA VAL A 150 13.22 -13.72 -7.54
C VAL A 150 12.13 -14.68 -7.06
N GLU A 151 12.21 -15.94 -7.46
CA GLU A 151 11.30 -17.02 -7.07
C GLU A 151 11.28 -17.23 -5.55
N ASP A 152 12.42 -17.06 -4.87
CA ASP A 152 12.50 -17.19 -3.41
C ASP A 152 11.64 -16.11 -2.72
N ARG A 153 11.77 -14.86 -3.18
CA ARG A 153 10.98 -13.74 -2.65
C ARG A 153 9.50 -13.90 -2.98
N LEU A 154 9.18 -14.35 -4.20
CA LEU A 154 7.79 -14.62 -4.58
C LEU A 154 7.18 -15.76 -3.75
N ALA A 155 7.93 -16.82 -3.45
CA ALA A 155 7.48 -17.91 -2.58
C ALA A 155 7.22 -17.42 -1.15
N GLN A 156 8.11 -16.59 -0.59
CA GLN A 156 7.90 -15.95 0.71
C GLN A 156 6.63 -15.10 0.74
N LEU A 157 6.39 -14.30 -0.30
CA LEU A 157 5.21 -13.45 -0.38
C LEU A 157 3.92 -14.28 -0.55
N ARG A 158 3.95 -15.34 -1.34
CA ARG A 158 2.80 -16.27 -1.47
C ARG A 158 2.46 -16.92 -0.13
N ALA A 159 3.47 -17.36 0.61
CA ALA A 159 3.27 -17.93 1.95
C ALA A 159 2.74 -16.91 2.95
N ALA A 160 3.18 -15.64 2.86
CA ALA A 160 2.79 -14.58 3.79
C ALA A 160 1.41 -13.96 3.49
N VAL A 161 1.03 -13.83 2.21
CA VAL A 161 -0.28 -13.28 1.81
C VAL A 161 -1.40 -14.29 2.09
N GLY A 162 -1.11 -15.59 2.00
CA GLY A 162 -2.13 -16.63 2.12
C GLY A 162 -3.09 -16.57 0.93
N HIS A 163 -4.39 -16.76 1.20
CA HIS A 163 -5.45 -16.64 0.20
C HIS A 163 -6.30 -15.40 0.46
N SER A 164 -6.40 -14.51 -0.52
CA SER A 164 -7.38 -13.44 -0.56
C SER A 164 -8.67 -13.94 -1.23
N SER A 165 -9.62 -13.03 -1.46
CA SER A 165 -10.90 -13.28 -2.14
C SER A 165 -10.79 -13.84 -3.57
N SER A 166 -9.64 -13.70 -4.24
CA SER A 166 -9.40 -14.24 -5.59
C SER A 166 -7.91 -14.34 -5.91
N ALA A 167 -7.55 -15.20 -6.87
CA ALA A 167 -6.18 -15.32 -7.37
C ALA A 167 -5.67 -13.99 -7.99
N GLN A 168 -6.54 -13.17 -8.55
CA GLN A 168 -6.20 -11.83 -9.03
C GLN A 168 -5.76 -10.91 -7.88
N ALA A 169 -6.49 -10.96 -6.76
CA ALA A 169 -6.16 -10.18 -5.58
C ALA A 169 -4.82 -10.63 -4.97
N ASP A 170 -4.58 -11.94 -4.89
CA ASP A 170 -3.30 -12.49 -4.42
C ASP A 170 -2.14 -11.94 -5.26
N ARG A 171 -2.24 -12.02 -6.60
CA ARG A 171 -1.23 -11.46 -7.51
C ARG A 171 -1.02 -9.97 -7.29
N PHE A 172 -2.12 -9.20 -7.18
CA PHE A 172 -2.04 -7.76 -6.94
C PHE A 172 -1.21 -7.46 -5.68
N VAL A 173 -1.45 -8.17 -4.59
CA VAL A 173 -0.74 -7.95 -3.32
C VAL A 173 0.71 -8.38 -3.42
N ILE A 174 0.97 -9.56 -3.98
CA ILE A 174 2.32 -10.11 -4.12
C ILE A 174 3.20 -9.13 -4.91
N TYR A 175 2.75 -8.65 -6.08
CA TYR A 175 3.56 -7.78 -6.92
C TYR A 175 3.69 -6.35 -6.36
N ASN A 176 2.65 -5.80 -5.74
CA ASN A 176 2.77 -4.51 -5.04
C ASN A 176 3.62 -4.61 -3.76
N SER A 177 3.73 -5.80 -3.15
CA SER A 177 4.54 -6.03 -1.96
C SER A 177 5.99 -6.40 -2.28
N PHE A 178 6.30 -6.74 -3.54
CA PHE A 178 7.60 -7.29 -3.92
C PHE A 178 8.78 -6.42 -3.50
N LEU A 179 8.71 -5.13 -3.83
CA LEU A 179 9.75 -4.14 -3.57
C LEU A 179 9.62 -3.47 -2.19
N THR A 180 8.62 -3.84 -1.39
CA THR A 180 8.42 -3.23 -0.06
C THR A 180 9.54 -3.58 0.90
N GLY A 181 9.71 -2.76 1.93
CA GLY A 181 10.74 -2.91 2.95
C GLY A 181 10.89 -1.62 3.76
N PRO A 182 11.82 -1.57 4.71
CA PRO A 182 12.01 -0.42 5.59
C PRO A 182 12.36 0.85 4.80
N ALA A 183 11.90 2.00 5.31
CA ALA A 183 12.26 3.30 4.75
C ALA A 183 13.78 3.47 4.74
N ASN A 184 14.31 4.08 3.68
CA ASN A 184 15.74 4.31 3.46
C ASN A 184 16.61 3.06 3.30
N ALA A 185 16.06 1.85 3.43
CA ALA A 185 16.80 0.63 3.18
C ALA A 185 17.08 0.47 1.68
N GLN A 186 18.32 0.09 1.37
CA GLN A 186 18.73 -0.30 0.03
C GLN A 186 18.26 -1.73 -0.28
N PHE A 187 18.13 -2.04 -1.56
CA PHE A 187 17.92 -3.39 -2.06
C PHE A 187 18.61 -3.52 -3.41
N LYS A 188 19.02 -4.74 -3.75
CA LYS A 188 19.74 -5.04 -4.99
C LYS A 188 18.84 -5.81 -5.95
N LEU A 189 18.81 -5.38 -7.21
CA LEU A 189 18.12 -6.08 -8.30
C LEU A 189 19.14 -6.59 -9.31
N GLY A 190 19.03 -7.85 -9.70
CA GLY A 190 19.59 -8.36 -10.95
C GLY A 190 18.54 -8.29 -12.05
N LEU A 191 18.87 -7.63 -13.14
CA LEU A 191 17.96 -7.32 -14.25
C LEU A 191 18.52 -7.87 -15.56
N GLU A 192 17.62 -8.35 -16.41
CA GLU A 192 17.90 -8.79 -17.77
C GLU A 192 17.19 -7.87 -18.76
N ARG A 193 17.95 -7.41 -19.76
CA ARG A 193 17.46 -6.57 -20.85
C ARG A 193 16.86 -7.43 -21.96
N GLU A 194 16.20 -6.77 -22.91
CA GLU A 194 15.60 -7.43 -24.08
C GLU A 194 16.63 -8.21 -24.93
N ASP A 195 17.87 -7.73 -25.01
CA ASP A 195 18.97 -8.40 -25.71
C ASP A 195 19.60 -9.57 -24.93
N GLY A 196 19.05 -9.90 -23.76
CA GLY A 196 19.55 -10.95 -22.87
C GLY A 196 20.73 -10.52 -21.99
N THR A 197 21.28 -9.31 -22.16
CA THR A 197 22.35 -8.82 -21.29
C THR A 197 21.83 -8.59 -19.88
N GLN A 198 22.66 -8.96 -18.90
CA GLN A 198 22.31 -8.84 -17.48
C GLN A 198 23.15 -7.75 -16.81
N PHE A 199 22.57 -7.11 -15.81
CA PHE A 199 23.29 -6.19 -14.93
C PHE A 199 22.62 -6.16 -13.55
N GLU A 200 23.37 -5.68 -12.57
CA GLU A 200 22.85 -5.46 -11.23
C GLU A 200 22.81 -3.97 -10.91
N THR A 201 21.81 -3.59 -10.11
CA THR A 201 21.70 -2.24 -9.57
C THR A 201 21.27 -2.29 -8.12
N THR A 202 21.81 -1.38 -7.31
CA THR A 202 21.35 -1.15 -5.94
C THR A 202 20.49 0.11 -5.94
N LEU A 203 19.31 0.03 -5.32
CA LEU A 203 18.32 1.09 -5.26
C LEU A 203 17.91 1.35 -3.82
N LYS A 204 17.47 2.56 -3.52
CA LYS A 204 17.00 2.95 -2.19
C LYS A 204 15.49 3.17 -2.15
N ARG A 205 14.84 2.66 -1.10
CA ARG A 205 13.46 3.02 -0.76
C ARG A 205 13.44 4.43 -0.19
N SER A 206 12.89 5.38 -0.95
CA SER A 206 12.88 6.78 -0.56
C SER A 206 11.50 7.20 -0.08
N VAL A 207 11.47 7.99 0.98
CA VAL A 207 10.25 8.68 1.42
C VAL A 207 9.89 9.68 0.34
N VAL A 208 8.64 9.62 -0.12
CA VAL A 208 8.11 10.56 -1.11
C VAL A 208 6.96 11.36 -0.54
N SER A 209 6.59 12.45 -1.18
CA SER A 209 5.29 13.08 -0.92
C SER A 209 4.22 12.27 -1.64
N ARG A 210 3.03 12.10 -1.03
CA ARG A 210 1.89 11.55 -1.78
C ARG A 210 1.58 12.51 -2.92
N PRO A 211 1.64 12.11 -4.19
CA PRO A 211 1.29 13.00 -5.28
C PRO A 211 -0.17 13.41 -5.14
N SER A 212 -0.47 14.66 -5.46
CA SER A 212 -1.84 15.14 -5.54
C SER A 212 -2.61 14.29 -6.58
N PRO A 213 -3.84 13.84 -6.26
CA PRO A 213 -4.71 13.20 -7.22
C PRO A 213 -4.84 14.04 -8.50
N SER A 214 -4.52 13.43 -9.65
CA SER A 214 -4.65 14.07 -10.94
C SER A 214 -5.19 13.13 -12.01
N LEU A 215 -5.98 13.71 -12.91
CA LEU A 215 -6.46 13.13 -14.15
C LEU A 215 -5.53 13.58 -15.27
N ILE A 216 -5.10 12.63 -16.10
CA ILE A 216 -4.34 12.94 -17.32
C ILE A 216 -5.31 12.89 -18.50
N SER A 217 -5.35 13.94 -19.31
CA SER A 217 -6.16 13.99 -20.53
C SER A 217 -5.35 14.46 -21.73
N GLN A 218 -5.62 13.91 -22.91
CA GLN A 218 -5.04 14.36 -24.17
C GLN A 218 -5.96 14.06 -25.35
N ARG A 219 -5.92 14.89 -26.39
CA ARG A 219 -6.48 14.58 -27.69
C ARG A 219 -5.46 13.81 -28.52
N LEU A 220 -5.84 12.66 -29.04
CA LEU A 220 -5.01 11.83 -29.90
C LEU A 220 -5.01 12.37 -31.34
N PRO A 221 -3.99 12.05 -32.16
CA PRO A 221 -3.97 12.44 -33.58
C PRO A 221 -5.18 11.94 -34.38
N SER A 222 -5.81 10.84 -33.95
CA SER A 222 -7.03 10.29 -34.54
C SER A 222 -8.29 11.11 -34.23
N GLY A 223 -8.21 12.11 -33.36
CA GLY A 223 -9.34 12.93 -32.91
C GLY A 223 -10.01 12.44 -31.63
N PHE A 224 -9.78 11.19 -31.21
CA PHE A 224 -10.28 10.65 -29.94
C PHE A 224 -9.62 11.31 -28.73
N TYR A 225 -10.36 11.41 -27.62
CA TYR A 225 -9.83 11.86 -26.34
C TYR A 225 -9.46 10.67 -25.46
N TYR A 226 -8.26 10.72 -24.89
CA TYR A 226 -7.78 9.77 -23.89
C TYR A 226 -7.84 10.43 -22.52
N MET A 227 -8.43 9.73 -21.53
CA MET A 227 -8.43 10.13 -20.13
C MET A 227 -7.94 8.97 -19.26
N LYS A 228 -6.98 9.25 -18.39
CA LYS A 228 -6.44 8.30 -17.41
C LYS A 228 -6.73 8.78 -16.00
N ILE A 229 -7.52 7.99 -15.30
CA ILE A 229 -7.90 8.20 -13.90
C ILE A 229 -7.10 7.20 -13.05
N ASN A 230 -6.18 7.71 -12.24
CA ASN A 230 -5.30 6.87 -11.42
C ASN A 230 -5.76 6.73 -9.96
N THR A 231 -6.77 7.50 -9.56
CA THR A 231 -7.29 7.54 -8.19
C THR A 231 -8.71 8.11 -8.22
N LEU A 232 -9.57 7.66 -7.31
CA LEU A 232 -10.94 8.15 -7.16
C LEU A 232 -11.07 9.17 -6.02
N ARG A 233 -9.97 9.86 -5.72
CA ARG A 233 -9.92 10.85 -4.64
C ARG A 233 -10.08 12.23 -5.24
N SER A 234 -10.82 13.09 -4.55
CA SER A 234 -10.91 14.51 -4.88
C SER A 234 -9.49 15.11 -5.04
N PRO A 235 -9.27 16.00 -6.03
CA PRO A 235 -10.27 16.65 -6.88
C PRO A 235 -10.44 16.00 -8.28
N VAL A 236 -10.19 14.70 -8.44
CA VAL A 236 -10.30 14.03 -9.75
C VAL A 236 -11.71 14.11 -10.35
N ASP A 237 -12.74 14.12 -9.50
CA ASP A 237 -14.14 14.29 -9.90
C ASP A 237 -14.40 15.67 -10.54
N GLU A 238 -13.83 16.73 -9.96
CA GLU A 238 -13.89 18.09 -10.52
C GLU A 238 -13.10 18.20 -11.83
N GLN A 239 -11.89 17.63 -11.85
CA GLN A 239 -11.04 17.60 -13.05
C GLN A 239 -11.72 16.85 -14.21
N PHE A 240 -12.41 15.75 -13.91
CA PHE A 240 -13.19 15.00 -14.89
C PHE A 240 -14.32 15.84 -15.47
N LYS A 241 -15.14 16.48 -14.60
CA LYS A 241 -16.24 17.35 -15.05
C LYS A 241 -15.74 18.49 -15.95
N SER A 242 -14.65 19.16 -15.54
CA SER A 242 -14.04 20.23 -16.33
C SER A 242 -13.56 19.73 -17.68
N THR A 243 -12.80 18.62 -17.70
CA THR A 243 -12.24 18.04 -18.93
C THR A 243 -13.33 17.56 -19.90
N ALA A 244 -14.33 16.85 -19.39
CA ALA A 244 -15.46 16.38 -20.20
C ALA A 244 -16.31 17.54 -20.73
N GLY A 245 -16.50 18.60 -19.93
CA GLY A 245 -17.17 19.82 -20.36
C GLY A 245 -16.46 20.52 -21.53
N THR A 246 -15.13 20.59 -21.50
CA THR A 246 -14.33 21.13 -22.61
C THR A 246 -14.50 20.34 -23.91
N PHE A 247 -14.71 19.03 -23.84
CA PHE A 247 -14.92 18.20 -25.04
C PHE A 247 -16.29 18.42 -25.68
N MET A 248 -17.31 18.76 -24.88
CA MET A 248 -18.69 18.99 -25.38
C MET A 248 -18.89 20.38 -25.99
N THR A 249 -17.96 21.32 -25.78
CA THR A 249 -18.04 22.70 -26.32
C THR A 249 -17.17 22.93 -27.55
N LEU A 250 -16.53 21.90 -28.11
CA LEU A 250 -15.63 21.98 -29.27
C LEU A 250 -16.29 21.51 -30.59
N GLU A 251 -17.63 21.47 -30.63
CA GLU A 251 -18.45 21.34 -31.85
C GLU A 251 -19.07 22.70 -32.21
#